data_AF-A0A7W5UI65-F1
#
_entry.id   AF-A0A7W5UI65-F1
#
_cell.length_a   1.000
_cell.length_b   1.000
_cell.length_c   1.000
_cell.angle_alpha   90.00
_cell.angle_beta   90.00
_cell.angle_gamma   90.00
#
_symmetry.space_group_name_H-M   'P 1'
#
loop_
_entity.id
_entity.type
_entity.pdbx_description
1 polymer ?
#
loop_
_entity_poly.entity_id
_entity_poly.type
_entity_poly.pdbx_seq_one_letter_code
_entity_poly.pdbx_strand_id
1 'polypeptide(L)'
;MSTALQICTAFKAPVEPSPDENTCFHETFLSSLNAEAEARGWDGSAVCQYVRIDGYLSISIEPGKGWASMKDLRAFRERQRQAQREEPEQGRLV
;
A
#
# COMPACT_ATOMS: atom_id res chain seq x y z
N MET A 1 15.60 -19.03 -10.21
CA MET A 1 14.99 -18.38 -9.03
C MET A 1 14.15 -17.22 -9.56
N SER A 2 12.87 -17.15 -9.21
CA SER A 2 12.01 -16.03 -9.63
C SER A 2 12.22 -14.89 -8.65
N THR A 3 12.78 -13.78 -9.11
CA THR A 3 12.86 -12.55 -8.32
C THR A 3 11.44 -11.99 -8.23
N ALA A 4 10.79 -12.15 -7.08
CA ALA A 4 9.51 -11.50 -6.84
C ALA A 4 9.71 -9.99 -6.98
N LEU A 5 9.05 -9.38 -7.96
CA LEU A 5 9.14 -7.94 -8.22
C LEU A 5 8.24 -7.14 -7.28
N GLN A 6 7.25 -7.79 -6.67
CA GLN A 6 6.23 -7.16 -5.85
C GLN A 6 5.65 -8.17 -4.85
N ILE A 7 5.24 -7.66 -3.69
CA ILE A 7 4.44 -8.37 -2.70
C ILE A 7 3.12 -7.62 -2.57
N CYS A 8 2.02 -8.33 -2.73
CA CYS A 8 0.67 -7.78 -2.67
C CYS A 8 -0.14 -8.56 -1.64
N THR A 9 -0.93 -7.84 -0.86
CA THR A 9 -1.87 -8.43 0.08
C THR A 9 -3.08 -7.51 0.22
N ALA A 10 -4.22 -8.11 0.52
CA ALA A 10 -5.48 -7.44 0.69
C ALA A 10 -6.21 -7.96 1.93
N PHE A 11 -6.81 -7.05 2.70
CA PHE A 11 -7.64 -7.38 3.85
C PHE A 11 -8.95 -6.62 3.80
N LYS A 12 -9.98 -7.20 4.44
CA LYS A 12 -11.23 -6.49 4.69
C LYS A 12 -10.93 -5.29 5.59
N ALA A 13 -11.22 -4.09 5.09
CA ALA A 13 -11.01 -2.88 5.86
C ALA A 13 -12.01 -2.82 7.02
N PRO A 14 -11.63 -2.26 8.18
CA PRO A 14 -12.56 -2.00 9.25
C PRO A 14 -13.70 -1.09 8.75
N VAL A 15 -14.92 -1.35 9.23
CA VAL A 15 -16.09 -0.50 8.96
C VAL A 15 -16.06 0.60 10.02
N GLU A 16 -16.01 1.86 9.57
CA GLU A 16 -16.03 3.06 10.44
C GLU A 16 -15.03 3.01 11.62
N PRO A 17 -13.74 2.69 11.38
CA PRO A 17 -12.76 2.69 12.45
C PRO A 17 -12.54 4.11 12.98
N SER A 18 -12.29 4.21 14.28
CA SER A 18 -11.69 5.42 14.84
C SER A 18 -10.34 5.74 14.15
N PRO A 19 -9.86 7.00 14.21
CA PRO A 19 -8.58 7.37 13.63
C PRO A 19 -7.40 6.51 14.13
N ASP A 20 -7.41 6.13 15.39
CA ASP A 20 -6.36 5.32 16.03
C ASP A 20 -6.43 3.87 15.57
N GLU A 21 -7.63 3.26 15.52
CA GLU A 21 -7.83 1.91 14.97
C GLU A 21 -7.42 1.83 13.50
N ASN A 22 -7.74 2.87 12.72
CA ASN A 22 -7.33 2.93 11.33
C ASN A 22 -5.80 3.02 11.21
N THR A 23 -5.14 3.80 12.06
CA THR A 23 -3.68 3.90 12.06
C THR A 23 -3.02 2.58 12.43
N CYS A 24 -3.47 1.95 13.52
CA CYS A 24 -2.98 0.66 13.98
C CYS A 24 -3.19 -0.46 12.94
N PHE A 25 -4.33 -0.46 12.25
CA PHE A 25 -4.61 -1.38 11.16
C PHE A 25 -3.57 -1.25 10.03
N HIS A 26 -3.29 -0.04 9.56
CA HIS A 26 -2.32 0.18 8.49
C HIS A 26 -0.88 -0.12 8.94
N GLU A 27 -0.52 0.17 10.19
CA GLU A 27 0.80 -0.17 10.75
C GLU A 27 1.02 -1.68 10.81
N THR A 28 0.03 -2.43 11.31
CA THR A 28 0.05 -3.90 11.34
C THR A 28 0.17 -4.47 9.93
N PHE A 29 -0.54 -3.85 8.98
CA PHE A 29 -0.54 -4.28 7.58
C PHE A 29 0.84 -4.07 6.93
N LEU A 30 1.45 -2.90 7.12
CA LEU A 30 2.80 -2.60 6.64
C LEU A 30 3.85 -3.47 7.32
N SER A 31 3.73 -3.72 8.63
CA SER A 31 4.64 -4.60 9.36
C SER A 31 4.64 -6.02 8.80
N SER A 32 3.45 -6.55 8.48
CA SER A 32 3.33 -7.89 7.87
C SER A 32 3.97 -7.95 6.49
N LEU A 33 3.76 -6.91 5.68
CA LEU A 33 4.39 -6.77 4.36
C LEU A 33 5.92 -6.67 4.45
N ASN A 34 6.44 -5.88 5.39
CA ASN A 34 7.87 -5.72 5.60
C ASN A 34 8.52 -7.01 6.08
N ALA A 35 7.87 -7.75 6.99
CA ALA A 35 8.36 -9.06 7.44
C ALA A 35 8.43 -10.08 6.29
N GLU A 36 7.43 -10.08 5.38
CA GLU A 36 7.46 -10.92 4.19
C GLU A 36 8.56 -10.50 3.21
N ALA A 37 8.81 -9.19 3.05
CA ALA A 37 9.92 -8.68 2.25
C ALA A 37 11.30 -9.05 2.83
N GLU A 38 11.46 -8.95 4.15
CA GLU A 38 12.66 -9.38 4.87
C GLU A 38 12.90 -10.88 4.71
N ALA A 39 11.85 -11.72 4.84
CA ALA A 39 11.94 -13.16 4.60
C ALA A 39 12.36 -13.52 3.17
N ARG A 40 12.10 -12.63 2.20
CA ARG A 40 12.54 -12.75 0.80
C ARG A 40 13.91 -12.13 0.52
N GLY A 41 14.58 -11.59 1.53
CA GLY A 41 15.92 -11.01 1.43
C GLY A 41 15.95 -9.60 0.83
N TRP A 42 14.87 -8.83 0.96
CA TRP A 42 14.88 -7.42 0.56
C TRP A 42 15.55 -6.56 1.64
N ASP A 43 16.39 -5.61 1.23
CA ASP A 43 17.03 -4.65 2.15
C ASP A 43 16.07 -3.52 2.61
N GLY A 44 14.89 -3.46 1.98
CA GLY A 44 13.85 -2.47 2.26
C GLY A 44 12.66 -2.64 1.32
N SER A 45 11.62 -1.85 1.56
CA SER A 45 10.34 -1.94 0.83
C SER A 45 9.76 -0.55 0.56
N ALA A 46 9.20 -0.36 -0.63
CA ALA A 46 8.51 0.86 -1.01
C ALA A 46 7.05 0.57 -1.35
N VAL A 47 6.13 1.40 -0.89
CA VAL A 47 4.71 1.30 -1.29
C VAL A 47 4.58 1.72 -2.75
N CYS A 48 4.13 0.80 -3.60
CA CYS A 48 3.92 1.06 -5.03
C CYS A 48 2.43 1.08 -5.41
N GLN A 49 1.54 0.56 -4.55
CA GLN A 49 0.10 0.57 -4.81
C GLN A 49 -0.71 0.67 -3.52
N TYR A 50 -1.79 1.45 -3.58
CA TYR A 50 -2.83 1.54 -2.56
C TYR A 50 -4.19 1.58 -3.24
N VAL A 51 -5.05 0.60 -2.97
CA VAL A 51 -6.37 0.49 -3.60
C VAL A 51 -7.41 0.11 -2.55
N ARG A 52 -8.56 0.78 -2.57
CA ARG A 52 -9.72 0.42 -1.77
C ARG A 52 -10.92 0.18 -2.68
N ILE A 53 -11.42 -1.05 -2.72
CA ILE A 53 -12.53 -1.50 -3.58
C ILE A 53 -13.42 -2.42 -2.75
N ASP A 54 -14.74 -2.22 -2.80
CA ASP A 54 -15.75 -3.08 -2.17
C ASP A 54 -15.49 -3.44 -0.70
N GLY A 55 -14.97 -2.47 0.08
CA GLY A 55 -14.65 -2.66 1.49
C GLY A 55 -13.35 -3.40 1.77
N TYR A 56 -12.58 -3.78 0.74
CA TYR A 56 -11.23 -4.31 0.87
C TYR A 56 -10.20 -3.20 0.71
N LEU A 57 -9.10 -3.32 1.45
CA LEU A 57 -7.90 -2.54 1.27
C LEU A 57 -6.78 -3.44 0.76
N SER A 58 -6.19 -3.06 -0.36
CA SER A 58 -5.01 -3.69 -0.94
C SER A 58 -3.83 -2.74 -0.87
N ILE A 59 -2.69 -3.24 -0.39
CA ILE A 59 -1.40 -2.54 -0.40
C ILE A 59 -0.39 -3.44 -1.09
N SER A 60 0.40 -2.85 -1.98
CA SER A 60 1.53 -3.52 -2.61
C SER A 60 2.84 -2.83 -2.27
N ILE A 61 3.88 -3.64 -2.10
CA ILE A 61 5.26 -3.17 -1.93
C ILE A 61 6.20 -3.78 -2.97
N GLU A 62 7.26 -3.04 -3.28
CA GLU A 62 8.39 -3.42 -4.13
C GLU A 62 9.71 -3.20 -3.37
N PRO A 63 10.86 -3.73 -3.85
CA PRO A 63 12.15 -3.48 -3.20
C PRO A 63 12.46 -1.99 -3.09
N GLY A 64 12.87 -1.54 -1.91
CA GLY A 64 13.12 -0.13 -1.60
C GLY A 64 14.39 0.10 -0.79
N LYS A 65 14.73 1.37 -0.55
CA LYS A 65 15.94 1.77 0.20
C LYS A 65 15.78 1.70 1.73
N GLY A 66 14.57 1.51 2.22
CA GLY A 66 14.24 1.41 3.63
C GLY A 66 12.85 0.80 3.80
N TRP A 67 12.48 0.39 5.01
CA TRP A 67 11.20 -0.25 5.27
C TRP A 67 10.02 0.72 5.13
N ALA A 68 8.99 0.28 4.40
CA ALA A 68 7.77 1.06 4.20
C ALA A 68 7.13 1.43 5.54
N SER A 69 6.87 2.72 5.73
CA SER A 69 6.29 3.27 6.94
C SER A 69 4.95 3.96 6.70
N MET A 70 4.23 4.30 7.79
CA MET A 70 3.02 5.12 7.70
C MET A 70 3.28 6.49 7.05
N LYS A 71 4.49 7.05 7.23
CA LYS A 71 4.88 8.30 6.57
C LYS A 71 4.93 8.11 5.06
N ASP A 72 5.54 7.03 4.59
CA ASP A 72 5.65 6.72 3.16
C ASP A 72 4.29 6.43 2.54
N LEU A 73 3.43 5.70 3.27
CA LEU A 73 2.06 5.44 2.84
C LEU A 73 1.24 6.73 2.69
N ARG A 74 1.34 7.66 3.65
CA ARG A 74 0.67 8.96 3.58
C ARG A 74 1.16 9.78 2.39
N ALA A 75 2.48 9.84 2.19
CA ALA A 75 3.10 10.53 1.05
C ALA A 75 2.69 9.90 -0.29
N PHE A 76 2.64 8.56 -0.37
CA PHE A 76 2.15 7.84 -1.55
C PHE A 76 0.70 8.20 -1.86
N ARG A 77 -0.19 8.16 -0.86
CA ARG A 77 -1.61 8.52 -1.03
C ARG A 77 -1.82 9.98 -1.41
N GLU A 78 -0.95 10.88 -1.00
CA GLU A 78 -0.98 12.27 -1.44
C GLU A 78 -0.61 12.40 -2.92
N ARG A 79 0.51 11.79 -3.34
CA ARG A 79 0.91 11.74 -4.75
C ARG A 79 -0.15 11.09 -5.64
N GLN A 80 -0.73 9.97 -5.18
CA GLN A 80 -1.80 9.28 -5.90
C GLN A 80 -3.04 10.17 -6.09
N ARG A 81 -3.43 10.92 -5.06
CA ARG A 81 -4.55 11.88 -5.15
C ARG A 81 -4.25 13.06 -6.06
N GLN A 82 -3.00 13.54 -6.09
CA GLN A 82 -2.57 14.61 -7.00
C GLN A 82 -2.62 14.11 -8.45
N ALA A 83 -2.06 12.94 -8.74
CA ALA A 83 -2.10 12.34 -10.06
C ALA A 83 -3.54 12.11 -10.57
N GLN A 84 -4.44 11.61 -9.71
CA GLN A 84 -5.87 11.44 -10.05
C GLN A 84 -6.62 12.75 -10.31
N ARG A 85 -6.13 13.89 -9.78
CA ARG A 85 -6.73 15.20 -10.04
C ARG A 85 -6.18 15.83 -11.32
N GLU A 86 -4.98 15.46 -11.70
CA GLU A 86 -4.29 15.96 -12.90
C GLU A 86 -4.65 15.15 -14.15
N GLU A 87 -5.16 13.92 -14.00
CA GLU A 87 -5.79 13.15 -15.07
C GLU A 87 -7.27 13.55 -15.24
N PRO A 88 -7.64 14.33 -16.29
CA PRO A 88 -9.04 14.49 -16.64
C PRO A 88 -9.60 13.13 -17.06
N GLU A 89 -10.87 12.85 -16.74
CA GLU A 89 -11.61 11.66 -17.19
C GLU A 89 -11.34 11.33 -18.67
N GLN A 90 -10.39 10.45 -18.95
CA GLN A 90 -10.23 9.84 -20.25
C GLN A 90 -10.25 8.33 -20.04
N GLY A 91 -11.37 7.74 -20.48
CA GLY A 91 -11.43 6.31 -20.74
C GLY A 91 -12.22 5.48 -19.73
N ARG A 92 -13.41 5.93 -19.32
CA ARG A 92 -14.48 4.96 -19.00
C ARG A 92 -14.85 4.28 -20.33
N LEU A 93 -14.21 3.17 -20.66
CA LEU A 93 -14.66 2.31 -21.76
C LEU A 93 -16.05 1.78 -21.35
N VAL A 94 -17.06 2.30 -22.05
CA VAL A 94 -18.43 1.80 -22.07
C VAL A 94 -18.48 0.56 -22.96
#